data_AF-A0A951IZK2-F1
#
_entry.id   AF-A0A951IZK2-F1
#
_cell.length_a   1.000
_cell.length_b   1.000
_cell.length_c   1.000
_cell.angle_alpha   90.00
_cell.angle_beta   90.00
_cell.angle_gamma   90.00
#
_symmetry.space_group_name_H-M   'P 1'
#
loop_
_entity.id
_entity.type
_entity.pdbx_description
1 polymer ?
#
loop_
_entity_poly.entity_id
_entity_poly.type
_entity_poly.pdbx_seq_one_letter_code
_entity_poly.pdbx_strand_id
1 'polypeptide(L)' 'MKTALQIDLTFDQVLSIVKQLSKEEKLKLSKELEKEVIESRLSRLLDTFKTDELDLKTISEEVEFVRQQFYEKKSS' A
#
# COMPACT_ATOMS: atom_id res chain seq x y z
N MET A 1 -7.60 0.77 33.21
CA MET A 1 -8.02 -0.52 32.62
C MET A 1 -8.74 -0.22 31.32
N LYS A 2 -8.13 -0.49 30.16
CA LYS A 2 -8.81 -0.32 28.86
C LYS A 2 -9.53 -1.62 28.55
N THR A 3 -10.80 -1.71 28.91
CA THR A 3 -11.65 -2.85 28.56
C THR A 3 -11.89 -2.78 27.05
N ALA A 4 -11.20 -3.64 26.30
CA ALA A 4 -11.52 -3.86 24.90
C ALA A 4 -12.89 -4.57 24.86
N LEU A 5 -13.96 -3.77 24.81
CA LEU A 5 -15.30 -4.26 24.55
C LEU A 5 -15.25 -4.92 23.16
N GLN A 6 -15.27 -6.24 23.13
CA GLN A 6 -15.54 -7.00 21.90
C GLN A 6 -17.01 -6.74 21.56
N ILE A 7 -17.25 -5.64 20.86
CA ILE A 7 -18.56 -5.33 20.31
C ILE A 7 -18.59 -6.02 18.95
N ASP A 8 -19.27 -7.17 18.88
CA ASP A 8 -19.64 -7.79 17.61
C ASP A 8 -20.66 -6.87 16.92
N LEU A 9 -20.13 -5.89 16.17
CA LEU A 9 -20.92 -4.98 15.37
C LEU A 9 -21.20 -5.62 14.01
N THR A 10 -22.47 -5.77 13.67
CA THR A 10 -22.85 -6.14 12.30
C THR A 10 -22.61 -4.96 11.36
N PHE A 11 -22.47 -5.24 10.07
CA PHE A 11 -22.30 -4.19 9.05
C PHE A 11 -23.40 -3.13 9.11
N ASP A 12 -24.66 -3.55 9.34
CA ASP A 12 -25.79 -2.64 9.44
C ASP A 12 -25.68 -1.70 10.65
N GLN A 13 -25.13 -2.18 11.76
CA GLN A 13 -24.87 -1.35 12.94
C GLN A 13 -23.77 -0.33 12.67
N VAL A 14 -22.68 -0.73 12.03
CA VAL A 14 -21.62 0.19 11.58
C VAL A 14 -22.20 1.24 10.63
N LEU A 15 -23.02 0.82 9.67
CA LEU A 15 -23.67 1.71 8.71
C LEU A 15 -24.58 2.73 9.40
N SER A 16 -25.33 2.31 10.42
CA SER A 16 -26.18 3.19 11.21
C SER A 16 -25.38 4.28 11.94
N ILE A 17 -24.22 3.92 12.49
CA ILE A 17 -23.30 4.85 13.17
C ILE A 17 -22.74 5.85 12.15
N VAL A 18 -22.27 5.36 11.01
CA VAL A 18 -21.71 6.21 9.94
C VAL A 18 -22.76 7.18 9.41
N LYS A 19 -24.04 6.78 9.32
CA LYS A 19 -25.13 7.67 8.90
C LYS A 19 -25.36 8.83 9.88
N GLN A 20 -25.15 8.61 11.18
CA GLN A 20 -25.33 9.62 12.23
C GLN A 20 -24.18 10.63 12.31
N LEU A 21 -23.01 10.32 11.73
CA LEU A 21 -21.86 11.23 11.70
C LEU A 21 -22.15 12.56 10.99
N SER A 22 -21.49 13.61 11.47
CA SER A 22 -21.50 14.92 10.80
C SER A 22 -20.85 14.85 9.41
N LYS A 23 -21.07 15.87 8.57
CA LYS A 23 -20.45 15.93 7.23
C LYS A 23 -18.93 15.89 7.30
N GLU A 24 -18.32 16.56 8.28
CA GLU A 24 -16.86 16.61 8.43
C GLU A 24 -16.27 15.26 8.82
N GLU A 25 -16.93 14.53 9.72
CA GLU A 25 -16.51 13.20 10.16
C GLU A 25 -16.66 12.17 9.04
N LYS A 26 -17.74 12.25 8.25
CA LYS A 26 -17.90 11.43 7.03
C LYS A 26 -16.78 11.67 6.03
N LEU A 27 -16.35 12.92 5.87
CA LEU A 27 -15.28 13.27 4.95
C LEU A 27 -13.92 12.72 5.43
N LYS A 28 -13.65 12.78 6.73
CA LYS A 28 -12.46 12.14 7.33
C LYS A 28 -12.48 10.63 7.17
N LEU A 29 -13.62 10.00 7.46
CA LEU A 29 -13.78 8.55 7.33
C LEU A 29 -13.59 8.09 5.86
N SER A 30 -14.15 8.81 4.89
CA SER A 30 -13.96 8.51 3.47
C SER A 30 -12.50 8.51 3.06
N LYS A 31 -11.72 9.50 3.52
CA LYS A 31 -10.28 9.60 3.23
C LYS A 31 -9.48 8.44 3.81
N GLU A 32 -9.81 8.03 5.04
CA GLU A 32 -9.10 6.91 5.68
C GLU A 32 -9.44 5.58 5.00
N LEU A 33 -10.71 5.36 4.66
CA LEU A 33 -11.15 4.18 3.90
C LEU A 33 -10.55 4.14 2.49
N GLU A 34 -10.47 5.29 1.80
CA GLU A 34 -9.81 5.38 0.50
C GLU A 34 -8.33 5.01 0.59
N LYS A 35 -7.62 5.48 1.62
CA LYS A 35 -6.21 5.16 1.84
C LYS A 35 -5.99 3.67 2.05
N GLU A 36 -6.82 3.02 2.86
CA GLU A 36 -6.77 1.57 3.10
C GLU A 36 -7.08 0.76 1.81
N VAL A 37 -8.06 1.21 1.04
CA VAL A 37 -8.38 0.60 -0.27
C VAL A 37 -7.23 0.79 -1.26
N ILE A 38 -6.62 1.98 -1.32
CA ILE A 38 -5.46 2.25 -2.19
C ILE A 38 -4.29 1.35 -1.80
N GLU A 39 -4.01 1.18 -0.50
CA GLU A 39 -2.96 0.31 -0.01
C GLU A 39 -3.21 -1.16 -0.39
N SER A 40 -4.46 -1.64 -0.29
CA SER A 40 -4.82 -2.99 -0.73
C SER A 40 -4.64 -3.18 -2.25
N ARG A 41 -4.98 -2.16 -3.05
CA ARG A 41 -4.81 -2.19 -4.52
C ARG A 41 -3.35 -2.13 -4.91
N LEU A 42 -2.56 -1.29 -4.25
CA LEU A 42 -1.12 -1.19 -4.45
C LEU A 42 -0.44 -2.51 -4.07
N SER A 43 -0.80 -3.10 -2.94
CA SER A 43 -0.27 -4.39 -2.50
C SER A 43 -0.60 -5.48 -3.51
N ARG A 44 -1.85 -5.54 -4.00
CA ARG A 44 -2.27 -6.49 -5.05
C ARG A 44 -1.51 -6.28 -6.36
N LEU A 45 -1.25 -5.03 -6.73
CA LEU A 45 -0.46 -4.69 -7.92
C LEU A 45 1.00 -5.13 -7.74
N LEU A 46 1.61 -4.83 -6.60
CA LEU A 46 2.98 -5.22 -6.28
C LEU A 46 3.14 -6.74 -6.22
N ASP A 47 2.16 -7.47 -5.69
CA ASP A 47 2.15 -8.93 -5.71
C ASP A 47 2.02 -9.50 -7.14
N THR A 48 1.39 -8.77 -8.06
CA THR A 48 1.36 -9.16 -9.49
C THR A 48 2.73 -8.99 -10.16
N PHE A 49 3.53 -8.02 -9.70
CA PHE A 49 4.90 -7.80 -10.17
C PHE A 49 5.95 -8.63 -9.42
N LYS A 50 5.59 -9.28 -8.32
CA LYS A 50 6.48 -10.24 -7.66
C LYS A 50 6.71 -11.42 -8.59
N THR A 51 7.97 -11.71 -8.84
CA THR A 51 8.42 -12.91 -9.51
C THR A 51 9.47 -13.57 -8.64
N ASP A 52 9.36 -14.88 -8.46
CA ASP A 52 10.36 -15.67 -7.73
C ASP A 52 11.63 -15.90 -8.57
N GLU A 53 11.59 -15.55 -9.86
CA GLU A 53 12.68 -15.78 -10.82
C GLU A 53 13.68 -14.61 -10.90
N LEU A 54 13.35 -13.44 -10.35
CA LEU A 54 14.20 -12.24 -10.42
C LEU A 54 14.59 -11.78 -9.01
N ASP A 55 15.81 -12.15 -8.61
CA ASP A 55 16.36 -11.73 -7.33
C ASP A 55 16.96 -10.31 -7.38
N LEU A 56 17.01 -9.65 -6.23
CA LEU A 56 17.51 -8.28 -6.09
C LEU A 56 19.00 -8.17 -6.43
N LYS A 57 19.75 -9.27 -6.33
CA LYS A 57 21.19 -9.33 -6.61
C LYS A 57 21.43 -9.26 -8.12
N THR A 58 20.68 -10.01 -8.90
CA THR A 58 20.68 -10.06 -10.37
C THR A 58 20.33 -8.70 -10.95
N ILE A 59 19.31 -8.03 -10.37
CA ILE A 59 18.96 -6.66 -10.74
C ILE A 59 20.13 -5.70 -10.46
N SER A 60 20.76 -5.84 -9.29
CA SER A 60 21.88 -4.96 -8.90
C SER A 60 23.12 -5.18 -9.77
N GLU A 61 23.42 -6.42 -10.12
CA GLU A 61 24.53 -6.78 -11.01
C GLU A 61 24.36 -6.17 -12.41
N GLU A 62 23.16 -6.27 -13.00
CA GLU A 62 22.87 -5.66 -14.31
C GLU A 62 22.98 -4.13 -14.27
N VAL A 63 22.45 -3.49 -13.21
CA VAL A 63 22.53 -2.04 -13.05
C VAL A 63 23.98 -1.57 -12.93
N GLU A 64 24.81 -2.23 -12.12
CA GLU A 64 26.22 -1.86 -11.98
C GLU A 64 27.02 -2.14 -13.26
N PHE A 65 26.73 -3.22 -13.97
CA PHE A 65 27.33 -3.51 -15.27
C PHE A 65 27.03 -2.38 -16.29
N VAL A 66 25.76 -1.98 -16.41
CA VAL A 66 25.36 -0.88 -17.30
C VAL A 66 25.97 0.46 -16.86
N ARG A 67 26.01 0.72 -15.54
CA ARG A 67 26.62 1.94 -14.99
C ARG A 67 28.12 2.01 -15.34
N GLN A 68 28.83 0.89 -15.22
CA GLN A 68 30.24 0.81 -15.56
C GLN A 68 30.47 1.09 -17.05
N GLN A 69 29.65 0.51 -17.95
CA GLN A 69 29.73 0.81 -19.39
C GLN A 69 29.54 2.31 -19.69
N PHE A 70 28.62 2.98 -18.99
CA PHE A 70 28.44 4.43 -19.16
C PHE A 70 29.64 5.23 -18.68
N TYR A 71 30.26 4.85 -17.57
CA TYR A 71 31.49 5.48 -17.09
C TYR A 71 32.64 5.27 -18.08
N GLU A 72 32.84 4.07 -18.60
CA GLU A 72 33.88 3.76 -19.58
C GLU A 72 33.70 4.55 -20.89
N LYS A 73 32.46 4.67 -21.37
CA LYS A 73 32.12 5.51 -22.54
C LYS A 73 32.31 7.01 -22.31
N LYS A 74 32.21 7.48 -21.06
CA LYS A 74 32.41 8.90 -20.71
C LYS A 74 33.88 9.24 -20.42
N SER A 75 34.69 8.23 -20.17
CA SER A 75 36.13 8.34 -19.87
C SER A 75 37.03 8.14 -21.09
N SER A 76 36.45 7.77 -22.25
CA SER A 76 37.10 7.68 -23.56
C SER A 76 36.73 8.89 -24.42
#